data_AF-A0A7C7JG14-F1
#
_entry.id   AF-A0A7C7JG14-F1
#
_cell.length_a   1.000
_cell.length_b   1.000
_cell.length_c   1.000
_cell.angle_alpha   90.00
_cell.angle_beta   90.00
_cell.angle_gamma   90.00
#
_symmetry.space_group_name_H-M   'P 1'
#
loop_
_entity.id
_entity.type
_entity.pdbx_description
1 polymer ?
#
loop_
_entity_poly.entity_id
_entity_poly.type
_entity_poly.pdbx_seq_one_letter_code
_entity_poly.pdbx_strand_id
1 'polypeptide(L)'
;MRHGDYLAEYNGDLLFHSNIFYVGTGEPDFNNGCNNCTFQGNLFYTASGGTLVDPQEIGSTNIMNQQPMFVNPDFDGADTLSWSLDRDYHLVVGSPGIGDGLYGQDVGIHGNLFNFNMSGRPSGVPIITLLSKAYDIVPVDAPLEIEIETETAE
;
A
#
# COMPACT_ATOMS: atom_id res chain seq x y z
N MET A 1 4.76 7.47 -10.06
CA MET A 1 4.96 6.58 -11.21
C MET A 1 6.28 6.93 -11.90
N ARG A 2 7.33 6.14 -11.67
CA ARG A 2 8.51 6.13 -12.54
C ARG A 2 8.58 4.79 -13.23
N HIS A 3 8.70 4.88 -14.55
CA HIS A 3 9.09 3.84 -15.48
C HIS A 3 10.39 3.17 -14.99
N GLY A 4 10.53 1.89 -15.31
CA GLY A 4 11.51 0.97 -14.74
C GLY A 4 12.92 1.55 -14.58
N ASP A 5 13.48 1.31 -13.40
CA ASP A 5 14.91 1.15 -13.17
C ASP A 5 15.07 0.60 -11.74
N TYR A 6 15.62 -0.61 -11.68
CA TYR A 6 16.38 -1.23 -10.59
C TYR A 6 15.88 -1.03 -9.15
N LEU A 7 15.58 -2.14 -8.47
CA LEU A 7 15.73 -2.18 -7.01
C LEU A 7 17.14 -1.65 -6.72
N ALA A 8 17.21 -0.49 -6.07
CA ALA A 8 18.47 0.19 -5.81
C ALA A 8 19.45 -0.81 -5.20
N GLU A 9 20.68 -0.85 -5.73
CA GLU A 9 21.75 -1.77 -5.33
C GLU A 9 21.98 -1.66 -3.81
N TYR A 10 21.30 -2.51 -3.05
CA TYR A 10 21.29 -2.47 -1.60
C TYR A 10 22.04 -3.69 -1.08
N ASN A 11 23.22 -3.45 -0.46
CA ASN A 11 24.10 -4.47 0.10
C ASN A 11 23.69 -4.89 1.52
N GLY A 12 22.39 -5.02 1.79
CA GLY A 12 21.88 -5.49 3.07
C GLY A 12 20.77 -6.52 2.89
N ASP A 13 20.56 -7.33 3.92
CA ASP A 13 19.50 -8.35 3.93
C ASP A 13 18.14 -7.64 3.97
N LEU A 14 17.38 -7.74 2.87
CA LEU A 14 16.04 -7.18 2.77
C LEU A 14 15.01 -8.29 2.84
N LEU A 15 14.00 -8.10 3.67
CA LEU A 15 12.83 -8.97 3.72
C LEU A 15 11.64 -8.24 3.10
N PHE A 16 11.16 -8.77 1.98
CA PHE A 16 9.88 -8.40 1.41
C PHE A 16 8.85 -9.46 1.81
N HIS A 17 7.87 -9.08 2.61
CA HIS A 17 6.82 -10.00 3.03
C HIS A 17 5.44 -9.38 3.01
N SER A 18 4.41 -10.21 2.82
CA SER A 18 3.01 -9.79 2.80
C SER A 18 2.71 -8.66 1.80
N ASN A 19 3.46 -8.56 0.69
CA ASN A 19 3.26 -7.53 -0.33
C ASN A 19 2.51 -8.06 -1.56
N ILE A 20 1.85 -7.15 -2.27
CA ILE A 20 1.30 -7.41 -3.60
C ILE A 20 2.20 -6.72 -4.63
N PHE A 21 2.85 -7.51 -5.48
CA PHE A 21 3.60 -7.04 -6.64
C PHE A 21 2.70 -7.10 -7.87
N TYR A 22 2.08 -5.96 -8.21
CA TYR A 22 1.24 -5.81 -9.40
C TYR A 22 2.05 -5.24 -10.55
N VAL A 23 2.24 -6.03 -11.61
CA VAL A 23 3.00 -5.67 -12.80
C VAL A 23 2.02 -5.35 -13.94
N GLY A 24 1.96 -4.08 -14.33
CA GLY A 24 1.10 -3.63 -15.44
C GLY A 24 1.61 -4.10 -16.81
N THR A 25 2.91 -3.93 -17.06
CA THR A 25 3.56 -4.30 -18.33
C THR A 25 4.95 -4.88 -18.10
N GLY A 26 5.30 -5.92 -18.86
CA GLY A 26 6.62 -6.55 -18.83
C GLY A 26 6.74 -7.69 -17.82
N GLU A 27 7.94 -8.27 -17.76
CA GLU A 27 8.30 -9.36 -16.85
C GLU A 27 9.54 -8.91 -16.07
N PRO A 28 9.38 -8.22 -14.93
CA PRO A 28 10.51 -7.80 -14.14
C PRO A 28 11.24 -9.01 -13.58
N ASP A 29 12.57 -8.98 -13.68
CA ASP A 29 13.43 -9.91 -12.97
C ASP A 29 13.65 -9.39 -11.55
N PHE A 30 12.94 -9.96 -10.59
CA PHE A 30 13.03 -9.60 -9.17
C PHE A 30 14.38 -9.99 -8.53
N ASN A 31 15.16 -10.86 -9.16
CA ASN A 31 16.49 -11.25 -8.68
C ASN A 31 17.59 -10.29 -9.16
N ASN A 32 17.33 -9.51 -10.23
CA ASN A 32 18.29 -8.58 -10.78
C ASN A 32 18.46 -7.35 -9.86
N GLY A 33 19.62 -7.25 -9.20
CA GLY A 33 19.96 -6.16 -8.28
C GLY A 33 19.59 -6.42 -6.81
N CYS A 34 19.13 -7.63 -6.47
CA CYS A 34 18.64 -8.00 -5.14
C CYS A 34 19.38 -9.22 -4.55
N ASN A 35 20.71 -9.13 -4.41
CA ASN A 35 21.56 -10.28 -4.08
C ASN A 35 21.27 -10.93 -2.71
N ASN A 36 20.71 -10.18 -1.75
CA ASN A 36 20.38 -10.65 -0.39
C ASN A 36 18.90 -10.40 -0.04
N CYS A 37 18.01 -10.53 -1.00
CA CYS A 37 16.58 -10.31 -0.77
C CYS A 37 15.87 -11.63 -0.48
N THR A 38 15.04 -11.62 0.56
CA THR A 38 14.12 -12.71 0.89
C THR A 38 12.71 -12.27 0.57
N PHE A 39 11.98 -13.08 -0.19
CA PHE A 39 10.58 -12.83 -0.53
C PHE A 39 9.73 -13.92 0.12
N GLN A 40 8.89 -13.55 1.08
CA GLN A 40 8.07 -14.49 1.82
C GLN A 40 6.60 -14.05 1.93
N GLY A 41 5.67 -14.89 1.46
CA GLY A 41 4.24 -14.63 1.62
C GLY A 41 3.77 -13.41 0.84
N ASN A 42 4.37 -13.17 -0.33
CA ASN A 42 3.95 -12.11 -1.24
C ASN A 42 3.08 -12.68 -2.35
N LEU A 43 2.27 -11.83 -2.98
CA LEU A 43 1.47 -12.16 -4.15
C LEU A 43 2.02 -11.41 -5.36
N PHE A 44 2.35 -12.13 -6.42
CA PHE A 44 2.87 -11.58 -7.68
C PHE A 44 1.82 -11.76 -8.78
N TYR A 45 1.52 -10.68 -9.50
CA TYR A 45 0.55 -10.69 -10.58
C TYR A 45 1.02 -9.83 -11.75
N THR A 46 0.78 -10.30 -12.97
CA THR A 46 0.96 -9.51 -14.19
C THR A 46 -0.35 -9.38 -14.95
N ALA A 47 -0.75 -8.14 -15.25
CA ALA A 47 -1.98 -7.85 -16.00
C ALA A 47 -1.80 -8.12 -17.50
N SER A 48 -0.56 -8.02 -18.00
CA SER A 48 -0.23 -8.12 -19.43
C SER A 48 -0.17 -9.55 -20.01
N GLY A 49 -0.47 -10.58 -19.20
CA GLY A 49 -0.57 -11.98 -19.68
C GLY A 49 0.74 -12.76 -19.78
N GLY A 50 1.79 -12.33 -19.06
CA GLY A 50 3.06 -13.06 -18.90
C GLY A 50 3.05 -14.08 -17.75
N THR A 51 4.17 -14.76 -17.53
CA THR A 51 4.39 -15.62 -16.36
C THR A 51 5.57 -15.12 -15.56
N LEU A 52 5.31 -14.57 -14.39
CA LEU A 52 6.33 -14.19 -13.43
C LEU A 52 6.95 -15.45 -12.82
N VAL A 53 8.27 -15.43 -12.66
CA VAL A 53 9.04 -16.46 -11.96
C VAL A 53 9.18 -16.05 -10.51
N ASP A 54 9.07 -17.02 -9.60
CA ASP A 54 9.25 -16.76 -8.18
C ASP A 54 10.71 -16.36 -7.91
N PRO A 55 10.99 -15.19 -7.31
CA PRO A 55 12.35 -14.86 -6.90
C PRO A 55 12.92 -15.84 -5.86
N GLN A 56 12.06 -16.59 -5.18
CA GLN A 56 12.44 -17.58 -4.19
C GLN A 56 12.16 -19.00 -4.72
N GLU A 57 13.21 -19.71 -5.12
CA GLU A 57 13.07 -20.99 -5.84
C GLU A 57 12.67 -22.18 -4.93
N ILE A 58 13.09 -22.22 -3.66
CA ILE A 58 12.92 -23.38 -2.78
C ILE A 58 12.19 -22.99 -1.49
N GLY A 59 11.08 -23.68 -1.20
CA GLY A 59 10.32 -23.49 0.04
C GLY A 59 9.59 -22.14 0.11
N SER A 60 9.38 -21.49 -1.03
CA SER A 60 8.67 -20.22 -1.12
C SER A 60 7.22 -20.37 -0.65
N THR A 61 6.76 -19.33 0.06
CA THR A 61 5.34 -19.14 0.39
C THR A 61 4.72 -18.03 -0.46
N ASN A 62 5.38 -17.62 -1.55
CA ASN A 62 4.84 -16.62 -2.46
C ASN A 62 3.76 -17.23 -3.36
N ILE A 63 2.77 -16.42 -3.67
CA ILE A 63 1.70 -16.74 -4.62
C ILE A 63 2.07 -16.12 -5.96
N MET A 64 2.24 -16.96 -6.98
CA MET A 64 2.67 -16.51 -8.30
C MET A 64 1.53 -16.49 -9.30
N ASN A 65 1.46 -15.43 -10.09
CA ASN A 65 0.58 -15.28 -11.25
C ASN A 65 -0.92 -15.42 -10.93
N GLN A 66 -1.33 -15.05 -9.71
CA GLN A 66 -2.73 -15.04 -9.32
C GLN A 66 -3.23 -13.60 -9.14
N GLN A 67 -4.45 -13.32 -9.57
CA GLN A 67 -5.00 -11.97 -9.44
C GLN A 67 -5.31 -11.64 -7.97
N PRO A 68 -4.95 -10.45 -7.46
CA PRO A 68 -5.22 -10.10 -6.07
C PRO A 68 -6.70 -9.95 -5.71
N MET A 69 -7.56 -9.66 -6.69
CA MET A 69 -9.01 -9.44 -6.49
C MET A 69 -9.33 -8.36 -5.43
N PHE A 70 -9.13 -7.09 -5.80
CA PHE A 70 -9.50 -5.95 -4.96
C PHE A 70 -11.01 -5.62 -5.05
N VAL A 71 -11.56 -4.98 -4.01
CA VAL A 71 -12.97 -4.57 -3.95
C VAL A 71 -13.35 -3.58 -5.05
N ASN A 72 -12.59 -2.49 -5.19
CA ASN A 72 -12.84 -1.45 -6.18
C ASN A 72 -11.52 -0.76 -6.57
N PRO A 73 -10.64 -1.46 -7.31
CA PRO A 73 -9.38 -0.88 -7.78
C PRO A 73 -9.61 0.14 -8.90
N ASP A 74 -8.66 1.07 -9.08
CA ASP A 74 -8.55 1.85 -10.32
C ASP A 74 -7.69 1.09 -11.32
N PHE A 75 -8.17 0.96 -12.55
CA PHE A 75 -7.35 0.56 -13.68
C PHE A 75 -7.26 1.73 -14.65
N ASP A 76 -6.07 1.98 -15.18
CA ASP A 76 -5.96 2.83 -16.35
C ASP A 76 -6.55 2.12 -17.58
N GLY A 77 -6.68 2.86 -18.70
CA GLY A 77 -7.22 2.30 -19.94
C GLY A 77 -6.39 1.18 -20.58
N ALA A 78 -5.29 0.74 -19.95
CA ALA A 78 -4.44 -0.36 -20.36
C ALA A 78 -4.41 -1.51 -19.33
N ASP A 79 -5.45 -1.63 -18.50
CA ASP A 79 -5.60 -2.64 -17.43
C ASP A 79 -4.44 -2.62 -16.42
N THR A 80 -3.68 -1.52 -16.35
CA THR A 80 -2.64 -1.34 -15.33
C THR A 80 -3.25 -0.71 -14.10
N LEU A 81 -2.97 -1.28 -12.93
CA LEU A 81 -3.43 -0.74 -11.66
C LEU A 81 -2.90 0.69 -11.49
N SER A 82 -3.82 1.65 -11.41
CA SER A 82 -3.51 3.04 -11.08
C SER A 82 -3.88 3.29 -9.61
N TRP A 83 -3.00 3.96 -8.87
CA TRP A 83 -3.28 4.31 -7.49
C TRP A 83 -4.21 5.53 -7.42
N SER A 84 -5.28 5.42 -6.61
CA SER A 84 -6.21 6.51 -6.34
C SER A 84 -6.69 6.46 -4.89
N LEU A 85 -6.86 7.62 -4.25
CA LEU A 85 -7.31 7.70 -2.86
C LEU A 85 -8.79 7.36 -2.67
N ASP A 86 -9.59 7.46 -3.74
CA ASP A 86 -11.03 7.21 -3.72
C ASP A 86 -11.39 5.74 -4.01
N ARG A 87 -10.39 4.86 -3.98
CA ARG A 87 -10.51 3.44 -4.35
C ARG A 87 -10.29 2.53 -3.16
N ASP A 88 -10.86 1.34 -3.25
CA ASP A 88 -10.82 0.34 -2.19
C ASP A 88 -9.93 -0.83 -2.62
N TYR A 89 -8.76 -0.91 -1.99
CA TYR A 89 -7.75 -1.94 -2.23
C TYR A 89 -7.78 -3.06 -1.17
N HIS A 90 -8.86 -3.20 -0.40
CA HIS A 90 -9.10 -4.41 0.37
C HIS A 90 -9.30 -5.60 -0.58
N LEU A 91 -8.94 -6.79 -0.10
CA LEU A 91 -9.16 -8.04 -0.81
C LEU A 91 -10.63 -8.46 -0.71
N VAL A 92 -11.23 -8.90 -1.81
CA VAL A 92 -12.57 -9.52 -1.79
C VAL A 92 -12.49 -10.96 -1.31
N VAL A 93 -13.59 -11.48 -0.77
CA VAL A 93 -13.72 -12.91 -0.41
C VAL A 93 -13.38 -13.79 -1.61
N GLY A 94 -12.50 -14.76 -1.39
CA GLY A 94 -11.98 -15.65 -2.43
C GLY A 94 -10.70 -15.15 -3.10
N SER A 95 -10.21 -13.96 -2.73
CA SER A 95 -8.87 -13.54 -3.11
C SER A 95 -7.83 -14.55 -2.61
N PRO A 96 -6.85 -14.92 -3.44
CA PRO A 96 -5.74 -15.76 -3.03
C PRO A 96 -4.81 -15.05 -2.03
N GLY A 97 -4.94 -13.75 -1.82
CA GLY A 97 -4.14 -13.04 -0.83
C GLY A 97 -4.69 -13.12 0.60
N ILE A 98 -5.88 -13.69 0.82
CA ILE A 98 -6.50 -13.74 2.15
C ILE A 98 -5.84 -14.84 2.99
N GLY A 99 -5.25 -14.44 4.12
CA GLY A 99 -4.58 -15.35 5.07
C GLY A 99 -3.23 -15.93 4.64
N ASP A 100 -2.71 -15.55 3.48
CA ASP A 100 -1.45 -16.07 2.92
C ASP A 100 -0.21 -15.17 3.18
N GLY A 101 -0.41 -14.05 3.86
CA GLY A 101 0.64 -13.21 4.39
C GLY A 101 1.33 -13.82 5.61
N LEU A 102 2.40 -13.16 6.07
CA LEU A 102 3.15 -13.57 7.25
C LEU A 102 2.23 -13.69 8.48
N TYR A 103 2.34 -14.80 9.21
CA TYR A 103 1.50 -15.12 10.38
C TYR A 103 0.00 -15.32 10.09
N GLY A 104 -0.38 -15.65 8.85
CA GLY A 104 -1.77 -15.91 8.49
C GLY A 104 -2.59 -14.64 8.27
N GLN A 105 -1.91 -13.52 8.03
CA GLN A 105 -2.51 -12.23 7.70
C GLN A 105 -2.84 -12.14 6.22
N ASP A 106 -3.63 -11.14 5.84
CA ASP A 106 -3.85 -10.88 4.42
C ASP A 106 -2.60 -10.26 3.79
N VAL A 107 -2.40 -10.54 2.51
CA VAL A 107 -1.33 -9.93 1.71
C VAL A 107 -1.79 -8.53 1.28
N GLY A 108 -0.90 -7.55 1.38
CA GLY A 108 -1.13 -6.18 0.92
C GLY A 108 -1.26 -5.16 2.05
N ILE A 109 -1.63 -3.94 1.67
CA ILE A 109 -1.54 -2.75 2.55
C ILE A 109 -2.51 -2.79 3.73
N HIS A 110 -3.61 -3.54 3.62
CA HIS A 110 -4.64 -3.65 4.65
C HIS A 110 -4.52 -4.92 5.51
N GLY A 111 -3.64 -5.85 5.16
CA GLY A 111 -3.54 -7.13 5.86
C GLY A 111 -2.59 -7.13 7.06
N ASN A 112 -1.77 -6.10 7.23
CA ASN A 112 -0.73 -6.06 8.25
C ASN A 112 -1.29 -5.66 9.65
N LEU A 113 -0.49 -5.82 10.71
CA LEU A 113 -0.82 -5.38 12.10
C LEU A 113 -1.02 -3.86 12.28
N PHE A 114 -1.09 -3.12 11.17
CA PHE A 114 -1.26 -1.69 11.15
C PHE A 114 -2.57 -1.37 10.44
N ASN A 115 -3.45 -0.63 11.10
CA ASN A 115 -4.69 -0.12 10.51
C ASN A 115 -4.35 0.98 9.49
N PHE A 116 -3.99 0.56 8.29
CA PHE A 116 -3.75 1.47 7.19
C PHE A 116 -5.04 2.17 6.79
N ASN A 117 -4.99 3.50 6.70
CA ASN A 117 -6.09 4.34 6.28
C ASN A 117 -5.66 5.19 5.09
N MET A 118 -6.45 5.13 4.01
CA MET A 118 -6.24 5.87 2.76
C MET A 118 -6.20 7.39 2.95
N SER A 119 -6.82 7.91 4.02
CA SER A 119 -6.81 9.34 4.33
C SER A 119 -5.43 9.88 4.75
N GLY A 120 -4.45 9.00 5.01
CA GLY A 120 -3.13 9.39 5.52
C GLY A 120 -3.16 9.93 6.95
N ARG A 121 -4.30 9.76 7.64
CA ARG A 121 -4.50 10.20 9.01
C ARG A 121 -4.11 9.06 9.96
N PRO A 122 -3.13 9.26 10.86
CA PRO A 122 -2.77 8.24 11.83
C PRO A 122 -3.93 8.03 12.81
N SER A 123 -4.32 6.76 13.01
CA SER A 123 -5.31 6.39 14.02
C SER A 123 -4.84 6.80 15.42
N GLY A 124 -5.77 7.29 16.23
CA GLY A 124 -5.51 7.66 17.63
C GLY A 124 -4.77 8.98 17.85
N VAL A 125 -4.48 9.75 16.80
CA VAL A 125 -3.92 11.11 16.92
C VAL A 125 -4.99 12.14 16.58
N PRO A 126 -5.27 13.13 17.45
CA PRO A 126 -6.22 14.19 17.14
C PRO A 126 -5.66 15.10 16.04
N ILE A 127 -6.53 15.44 15.10
CA ILE A 127 -6.21 16.24 13.92
C ILE A 127 -7.12 17.46 13.94
N ILE A 128 -6.55 18.64 13.70
CA ILE A 128 -7.34 19.88 13.64
C ILE A 128 -8.16 19.87 12.35
N THR A 129 -9.49 19.86 12.49
CA THR A 129 -10.45 19.93 11.38
C THR A 129 -10.91 21.35 11.11
N LEU A 130 -10.90 22.20 12.14
CA LEU A 130 -11.22 23.61 12.04
C LEU A 130 -10.26 24.42 12.90
N LEU A 131 -9.70 25.48 12.31
CA LEU A 131 -9.07 26.56 13.03
C LEU A 131 -9.73 27.85 12.57
N SER A 132 -10.62 28.40 13.38
CA SER A 132 -11.39 29.59 13.06
C SER A 132 -11.14 30.67 14.11
N LYS A 133 -11.26 31.94 13.70
CA LYS A 133 -11.26 33.09 14.60
C LYS A 133 -12.60 33.79 14.45
N ALA A 134 -13.16 34.22 15.57
CA ALA A 134 -14.44 34.92 15.57
C ALA A 134 -14.35 36.29 14.87
N TYR A 135 -13.18 36.94 14.90
CA TYR A 135 -12.97 38.28 14.36
C TYR A 135 -11.61 38.43 13.67
N ASP A 136 -11.60 39.17 12.55
CA ASP A 136 -10.36 39.48 11.82
C ASP A 136 -9.47 40.52 12.49
N ILE A 137 -10.09 41.41 13.27
CA ILE A 137 -9.45 42.53 13.95
C ILE A 137 -9.96 42.52 15.39
N VAL A 138 -9.03 42.44 16.34
CA VAL A 138 -9.32 42.48 17.77
C VAL A 138 -8.72 43.77 18.34
N PRO A 139 -9.50 44.59 19.06
CA PRO A 139 -8.98 45.78 19.73
C PRO A 139 -7.85 45.44 20.70
N VAL A 140 -6.97 46.42 20.94
CA VAL A 140 -5.96 46.28 22.01
C VAL A 140 -6.69 46.04 23.34
N ASP A 141 -6.15 45.13 24.15
CA ASP A 141 -6.70 44.69 25.44
C ASP A 141 -8.06 43.96 25.38
N ALA A 142 -8.57 43.58 24.20
CA ALA A 142 -9.74 42.71 24.06
C ALA A 142 -9.33 41.22 23.92
N PRO A 143 -10.17 40.27 24.38
CA PRO A 143 -9.89 38.85 24.25
C PRO A 143 -9.93 38.40 22.78
N LEU A 144 -8.95 37.57 22.40
CA LEU A 144 -8.95 36.86 21.13
C LEU A 144 -9.69 35.53 21.31
N GLU A 145 -10.79 35.37 20.58
CA GLU A 145 -11.55 34.12 20.55
C GLU A 145 -11.13 33.28 19.33
N ILE A 146 -10.65 32.07 19.61
CA ILE A 146 -10.24 31.07 18.63
C ILE A 146 -11.08 29.83 18.85
N GLU A 147 -11.66 29.32 17.78
CA GLU A 147 -12.34 28.04 17.75
C GLU A 147 -11.41 27.00 17.12
N ILE A 148 -11.26 25.88 17.81
CA ILE A 148 -10.49 24.73 17.35
C ILE A 148 -11.40 23.52 17.43
N GLU A 149 -11.66 22.90 16.29
CA GLU A 149 -12.28 21.57 16.25
C GLU A 149 -11.21 20.54 15.93
N THR A 150 -11.28 19.41 16.61
CA THR A 150 -10.41 18.27 16.33
C THR A 150 -11.24 17.01 16.16
N GLU A 151 -10.81 16.16 15.25
CA GLU A 151 -11.32 14.81 15.07
C GLU A 151 -10.19 13.82 15.36
N THR A 152 -10.50 12.68 15.97
CA THR A 152 -9.57 11.55 16.06
C THR A 152 -9.99 10.56 14.99
N ALA A 153 -9.09 10.28 14.03
CA ALA A 153 -9.35 9.21 13.07
C ALA A 153 -9.39 7.86 13.81
N GLU A 154 -10.41 7.06 13.51
CA GLU A 154 -10.46 5.64 13.92
C GLU A 154 -9.42 4.81 13.17
#